data_AF-A0A5S3YYY0-F1
#
_entry.id   AF-A0A5S3YYY0-F1
#
_cell.length_a   1.000
_cell.length_b   1.000
_cell.length_c   1.000
_cell.angle_alpha   90.00
_cell.angle_beta   90.00
_cell.angle_gamma   90.00
#
_symmetry.space_group_name_H-M   'P 1'
#
loop_
_entity.id
_entity.type
_entity.pdbx_description
1 polymer ?
#
loop_
_entity_poly.entity_id
_entity_poly.type
_entity_poly.pdbx_seq_one_letter_code
_entity_poly.pdbx_strand_id
1 'polypeptide(L)'
;NAADIAYQSRLDPYSVNRAINCLLKLNYIAEVKRVTNQKVKRVALTQSGLTVYQKITTHLEHRTDRLTANLTIKEQSTLLALLEKLELQAEQVLAETASVIEAQGEPITRDQKELI
;
A
#
# COMPACT_ATOMS: atom_id res chain seq x y z
N ASN A 1 0.76 -11.28 -3.04
CA ASN A 1 0.12 -12.14 -2.01
C ASN A 1 -0.24 -11.24 -0.83
N ALA A 2 -0.88 -11.71 0.25
CA ALA A 2 -1.33 -10.80 1.33
C ALA A 2 -0.16 -10.02 2.00
N ALA A 3 0.99 -10.66 2.20
CA ALA A 3 2.17 -10.00 2.76
C ALA A 3 2.73 -8.95 1.79
N ASP A 4 2.85 -9.29 0.50
CA ASP A 4 3.32 -8.31 -0.50
C ASP A 4 2.38 -7.11 -0.59
N ILE A 5 1.06 -7.35 -0.52
CA ILE A 5 0.05 -6.28 -0.59
C ILE A 5 0.18 -5.38 0.63
N ALA A 6 0.29 -5.95 1.84
CA ALA A 6 0.47 -5.18 3.07
C ALA A 6 1.69 -4.27 3.01
N TYR A 7 2.82 -4.82 2.55
CA TYR A 7 4.06 -4.08 2.34
C TYR A 7 3.90 -2.95 1.32
N GLN A 8 3.34 -3.24 0.14
CA GLN A 8 3.16 -2.25 -0.93
C GLN A 8 2.15 -1.16 -0.58
N SER A 9 1.08 -1.49 0.14
CA SER A 9 0.05 -0.52 0.52
C SER A 9 0.37 0.22 1.81
N ARG A 10 1.44 -0.17 2.53
CA ARG A 10 1.75 0.31 3.88
C ARG A 10 0.56 0.20 4.83
N LEU A 11 -0.20 -0.90 4.69
CA LEU A 11 -1.36 -1.20 5.52
C LEU A 11 -1.03 -2.40 6.39
N ASP A 12 -1.55 -2.39 7.62
CA ASP A 12 -1.30 -3.48 8.54
C ASP A 12 -1.84 -4.83 7.99
N PRO A 13 -1.17 -5.95 8.28
CA PRO A 13 -1.58 -7.26 7.74
C PRO A 13 -3.03 -7.64 8.06
N TYR A 14 -3.59 -7.19 9.18
CA TYR A 14 -4.97 -7.50 9.56
C TYR A 14 -5.98 -6.77 8.65
N SER A 15 -5.79 -5.48 8.42
CA SER A 15 -6.61 -4.69 7.49
C SER A 15 -6.56 -5.25 6.07
N VAL A 16 -5.37 -5.64 5.61
CA VAL A 16 -5.17 -6.23 4.28
C VAL A 16 -5.91 -7.57 4.15
N ASN A 17 -5.81 -8.45 5.15
CA ASN A 17 -6.54 -9.72 5.14
C ASN A 17 -8.05 -9.51 5.18
N ARG A 18 -8.53 -8.55 5.97
CA ARG A 18 -9.95 -8.20 6.02
C ARG A 18 -10.45 -7.68 4.66
N ALA A 19 -9.67 -6.82 4.00
CA ALA A 19 -9.97 -6.32 2.67
C ALA A 19 -10.01 -7.44 1.62
N ILE A 20 -8.99 -8.32 1.60
CA ILE A 20 -8.93 -9.48 0.70
C ILE A 20 -10.17 -10.37 0.88
N ASN A 21 -10.55 -10.70 2.12
CA ASN A 21 -11.71 -11.53 2.39
C ASN A 21 -13.02 -10.87 1.93
N CYS A 22 -13.14 -9.55 2.07
CA CYS A 22 -14.30 -8.82 1.57
C CYS A 22 -14.37 -8.86 0.03
N LEU A 23 -13.25 -8.58 -0.64
CA LEU A 23 -13.17 -8.58 -2.11
C LEU A 23 -13.40 -9.96 -2.73
N LEU A 24 -12.96 -11.04 -2.04
CA LEU A 24 -13.27 -12.42 -2.41
C LEU A 24 -14.79 -12.69 -2.35
N LYS A 25 -15.45 -12.29 -1.25
CA LYS A 25 -16.91 -12.44 -1.09
C LYS A 25 -17.71 -11.67 -2.15
N LEU A 26 -17.20 -10.52 -2.58
CA LEU A 26 -17.80 -9.71 -3.65
C LEU A 26 -17.44 -10.20 -5.06
N ASN A 27 -16.64 -11.25 -5.18
CA ASN A 27 -16.15 -11.77 -6.46
C ASN A 27 -15.41 -10.73 -7.30
N TYR A 28 -14.72 -9.78 -6.66
CA TYR A 28 -13.85 -8.81 -7.35
C TYR A 28 -12.41 -9.31 -7.47
N ILE A 29 -12.00 -10.22 -6.60
CA ILE A 29 -10.74 -10.96 -6.73
C ILE A 29 -11.03 -12.45 -6.61
N ALA A 30 -10.12 -13.26 -7.13
CA ALA A 30 -10.15 -14.71 -7.01
C ALA A 30 -8.78 -15.25 -6.57
N GLU A 31 -8.78 -16.36 -5.84
CA GLU A 31 -7.55 -17.10 -5.53
C GLU A 31 -7.01 -17.74 -6.82
N VAL A 32 -5.73 -17.49 -7.12
CA VAL A 32 -5.05 -18.09 -8.27
C VAL A 32 -4.51 -19.45 -7.85
N LYS A 33 -5.10 -20.53 -8.36
CA LYS A 33 -4.61 -21.91 -8.11
C LYS A 33 -3.19 -22.10 -8.67
N ARG A 34 -2.36 -22.81 -7.92
CA ARG A 34 -0.96 -23.10 -8.29
C ARG A 34 -0.85 -24.37 -9.12
N VAL A 35 0.14 -24.37 -10.02
CA VAL A 35 0.67 -25.56 -10.70
C VAL A 35 1.82 -26.21 -9.88
N THR A 36 2.42 -25.50 -8.92
CA THR A 36 3.57 -25.97 -8.12
C THR A 36 3.45 -25.68 -6.61
N ASN A 37 3.93 -26.61 -5.77
CA ASN A 37 3.84 -26.69 -4.30
C ASN A 37 4.47 -25.51 -3.53
N GLN A 38 3.80 -24.37 -3.46
CA GLN A 38 4.21 -23.25 -2.58
C GLN A 38 3.03 -22.83 -1.71
N LYS A 39 3.28 -22.63 -0.41
CA LYS A 39 2.28 -22.38 0.64
C LYS A 39 1.59 -21.00 0.58
N VAL A 40 1.99 -20.12 -0.33
CA VAL A 40 1.51 -18.72 -0.36
C VAL A 40 0.32 -18.56 -1.30
N LYS A 41 -0.83 -18.12 -0.76
CA LYS A 41 -2.05 -17.79 -1.51
C LYS A 41 -1.86 -16.51 -2.34
N ARG A 42 -2.10 -16.58 -3.65
CA ARG A 42 -2.10 -15.43 -4.55
C ARG A 42 -3.53 -15.09 -4.94
N VAL A 43 -3.80 -13.80 -5.11
CA VAL A 43 -5.08 -13.27 -5.54
C VAL A 43 -4.89 -12.45 -6.81
N ALA A 44 -5.88 -12.47 -7.69
CA ALA A 44 -5.92 -11.66 -8.91
C ALA A 44 -7.33 -11.07 -9.10
N LEU A 45 -7.42 -9.95 -9.83
CA LEU A 45 -8.71 -9.37 -10.20
C LEU A 45 -9.51 -10.35 -11.07
N THR A 46 -10.80 -10.44 -10.80
CA THR A 46 -11.76 -11.05 -11.73
C THR A 46 -12.14 -10.02 -12.81
N GLN A 47 -12.91 -10.44 -13.81
CA GLN A 47 -13.42 -9.51 -14.82
C GLN A 47 -14.32 -8.41 -14.20
N SER A 48 -15.15 -8.76 -13.23
CA SER A 48 -15.99 -7.80 -12.49
C SER A 48 -15.13 -6.87 -11.64
N GLY A 49 -14.09 -7.39 -10.97
CA GLY A 49 -13.14 -6.59 -10.22
C GLY A 49 -12.37 -5.60 -11.09
N LEU A 50 -11.91 -6.05 -12.27
CA LEU A 50 -11.23 -5.20 -13.25
C LEU A 50 -12.14 -4.05 -13.71
N THR A 51 -13.42 -4.34 -13.97
CA THR A 51 -14.40 -3.33 -14.38
C THR A 51 -14.58 -2.25 -13.30
N VAL A 52 -14.66 -2.65 -12.03
CA VAL A 52 -14.77 -1.70 -10.91
C VAL A 52 -13.48 -0.91 -10.73
N TYR A 53 -12.33 -1.59 -10.78
CA TYR A 53 -11.02 -0.96 -10.68
C TYR A 53 -10.84 0.14 -11.73
N GLN A 54 -11.15 -0.14 -13.01
CA GLN A 54 -11.06 0.83 -14.10
C GLN A 54 -11.94 2.07 -13.87
N LYS A 55 -13.17 1.89 -13.39
CA LYS A 55 -14.04 3.03 -13.07
C LYS A 55 -13.44 3.93 -11.99
N ILE A 56 -12.84 3.32 -10.97
CA ILE A 56 -12.19 4.04 -9.88
C ILE A 56 -10.95 4.77 -10.40
N THR A 57 -10.07 4.08 -11.14
CA THR A 57 -8.82 4.68 -11.63
C THR A 57 -9.09 5.82 -12.61
N THR A 58 -10.03 5.68 -13.54
CA THR A 58 -10.42 6.76 -14.45
C THR A 58 -10.90 8.00 -13.69
N HIS A 59 -11.71 7.82 -12.64
CA HIS A 59 -12.16 8.95 -11.83
C HIS A 59 -11.02 9.59 -11.02
N LEU A 60 -10.08 8.78 -10.53
CA LEU A 60 -8.90 9.28 -9.83
C LEU A 60 -7.94 10.03 -10.77
N GLU A 61 -7.68 9.49 -11.97
CA GLU A 61 -6.88 10.13 -13.02
C GLU A 61 -7.43 11.51 -13.35
N HIS A 62 -8.73 11.62 -13.63
CA HIS A 62 -9.36 12.91 -13.90
C HIS A 62 -9.23 13.91 -12.74
N ARG A 63 -9.28 13.43 -11.49
CA ARG A 63 -9.05 14.29 -10.31
C ARG A 63 -7.59 14.72 -10.22
N THR A 64 -6.65 13.82 -10.49
CA THR A 64 -5.21 14.10 -10.51
C THR A 64 -4.91 15.15 -11.58
N ASP A 65 -5.42 14.99 -12.79
CA ASP A 65 -5.23 15.95 -13.90
C ASP A 65 -5.72 17.35 -13.52
N ARG A 66 -6.88 17.44 -12.86
CA ARG A 66 -7.42 18.72 -12.37
C ARG A 66 -6.56 19.35 -11.29
N LEU A 67 -5.97 18.55 -10.40
CA LEU A 67 -5.09 19.03 -9.34
C LEU A 67 -3.74 19.52 -9.88
N THR A 68 -3.23 18.88 -10.94
CA THR A 68 -1.91 19.16 -11.50
C THR A 68 -1.95 20.00 -12.79
N ALA A 69 -3.13 20.43 -13.24
CA ALA A 69 -3.33 21.13 -14.51
C ALA A 69 -2.43 22.36 -14.73
N ASN A 70 -2.07 23.06 -13.65
CA ASN A 70 -1.23 24.26 -13.70
C ASN A 70 0.26 23.98 -13.51
N LEU A 71 0.66 22.71 -13.36
CA LEU A 71 2.04 22.29 -13.19
C LEU A 71 2.55 21.70 -14.51
N THR A 72 3.73 22.14 -14.94
CA THR A 72 4.47 21.50 -16.02
C THR A 72 4.85 20.06 -15.63
N ILE A 73 5.11 19.20 -16.62
CA ILE A 73 5.58 17.82 -16.38
C ILE A 73 6.82 17.80 -15.46
N LYS A 74 7.73 18.77 -15.63
CA LYS A 74 8.92 18.90 -14.80
C LYS A 74 8.57 19.24 -13.36
N GLU A 75 7.64 20.15 -13.11
CA GLU A 75 7.18 20.50 -11.76
C GLU A 75 6.45 19.34 -11.09
N GLN A 76 5.59 18.63 -11.83
CA GLN A 76 4.92 17.43 -11.31
C GLN A 76 5.93 16.34 -10.92
N SER A 77 6.91 16.07 -11.78
CA SER A 77 7.98 15.10 -11.48
C SER A 77 8.84 15.54 -10.28
N THR A 78 9.16 16.84 -10.19
CA THR A 78 9.92 17.39 -9.06
C THR A 78 9.13 17.27 -7.76
N LEU A 79 7.84 17.60 -7.77
CA LEU A 79 6.95 17.46 -6.63
C LEU A 79 6.91 16.02 -6.14
N LEU A 80 6.69 15.05 -7.03
CA LEU A 80 6.67 13.64 -6.68
C LEU A 80 8.00 13.18 -6.07
N ALA A 81 9.14 13.59 -6.65
CA ALA A 81 10.45 13.26 -6.11
C ALA A 81 10.71 13.88 -4.73
N LEU A 82 10.19 15.08 -4.46
CA LEU A 82 10.29 15.72 -3.14
C LEU A 82 9.38 15.04 -2.11
N LEU A 83 8.18 14.64 -2.51
CA LEU A 83 7.26 13.89 -1.65
C LEU A 83 7.83 12.52 -1.28
N GLU A 84 8.42 11.80 -2.23
CA GLU A 84 9.09 10.52 -1.98
C GLU A 84 10.26 10.67 -0.99
N LYS A 85 11.10 11.71 -1.18
CA LYS A 85 12.18 12.01 -0.23
C LYS A 85 11.66 12.32 1.17
N LEU A 86 10.57 13.07 1.26
CA LEU A 86 9.95 13.41 2.54
C LEU A 86 9.36 12.18 3.23
N GLU A 87 8.73 11.29 2.46
CA GLU A 87 8.17 10.03 2.96
C GLU A 87 9.28 9.12 3.52
N LEU A 88 10.38 8.93 2.79
CA LEU A 88 11.53 8.15 3.26
C LEU A 88 12.15 8.75 4.53
N GLN A 89 12.28 10.08 4.58
CA GLN A 89 12.79 10.77 5.76
C GLN A 89 11.85 10.60 6.96
N ALA A 90 10.53 10.67 6.74
CA ALA A 90 9.54 10.49 7.80
C ALA A 90 9.60 9.07 8.38
N GLU A 91 9.72 8.04 7.53
CA GLU A 91 9.91 6.65 7.99
C GLU A 91 11.18 6.49 8.82
N GLN A 92 12.30 7.05 8.35
CA GLN A 92 13.56 6.98 9.07
C GLN A 92 13.45 7.63 10.46
N VAL A 93 12.85 8.82 10.55
CA VAL A 93 12.64 9.51 11.82
C VAL A 93 11.77 8.70 12.77
N LEU A 94 10.73 8.03 12.26
CA LEU A 94 9.88 7.15 13.08
C LEU A 94 10.63 5.91 13.57
N ALA A 95 11.44 5.27 12.73
CA ALA A 95 12.25 4.12 13.09
C ALA A 95 13.34 4.47 14.12
N GLU A 96 14.03 5.59 13.93
CA GLU A 96 15.00 6.12 14.90
C GLU A 96 14.34 6.42 16.24
N THR A 97 13.16 7.05 16.23
CA THR A 97 12.39 7.32 17.45
C THR A 97 12.02 6.02 18.17
N ALA A 98 11.55 5.01 17.45
CA ALA A 98 11.20 3.70 18.02
C ALA A 98 12.43 3.00 18.64
N SER A 99 13.58 3.06 17.97
CA SER A 99 14.84 2.51 18.47
C SER A 99 15.32 3.20 19.76
N VAL A 100 15.15 4.52 19.86
CA VAL A 100 15.49 5.28 21.07
C VAL A 100 14.59 4.89 22.24
N ILE A 101 13.27 4.78 22.02
CA ILE A 101 12.30 4.37 23.05
C ILE A 101 12.62 2.95 23.54
N GLU A 102 12.90 2.02 22.62
CA GLU A 102 13.26 0.65 22.99
C GLU A 102 14.58 0.58 23.77
N ALA A 103 15.60 1.35 23.35
CA ALA A 103 16.89 1.43 24.05
C ALA A 103 16.78 2.04 25.46
N GLN A 104 15.78 2.89 25.70
CA GLN A 104 15.47 3.46 27.01
C GLN A 104 14.67 2.48 27.90
N GLY A 105 14.30 1.30 27.38
CA GLY A 105 13.52 0.29 28.10
C GLY A 105 12.03 0.60 28.17
N GLU A 106 11.56 1.58 27.39
CA GLU A 106 10.14 1.92 27.31
C GLU A 106 9.42 1.00 26.31
N PRO A 107 8.13 0.69 26.54
CA PRO A 107 7.37 -0.19 25.66
C PRO A 107 7.05 0.50 24.33
N ILE A 108 7.55 -0.05 23.22
CA ILE A 108 7.17 0.36 21.86
C ILE A 108 5.85 -0.30 21.42
N THR A 109 5.08 0.39 20.59
CA THR A 109 3.87 -0.16 19.99
C THR A 109 4.21 -1.22 18.94
N ARG A 110 3.23 -2.05 18.57
CA ARG A 110 3.41 -3.03 17.48
C ARG A 110 3.82 -2.36 16.17
N ASP A 111 3.19 -1.22 15.84
CA ASP A 111 3.47 -0.49 14.60
C ASP A 111 4.89 0.09 14.60
N GLN A 112 5.38 0.58 15.74
CA GLN A 112 6.78 1.01 15.91
C GLN A 112 7.76 -0.15 15.75
N LYS A 113 7.39 -1.35 16.22
CA LYS A 113 8.19 -2.56 16.08
C LYS A 113 8.28 -3.07 14.64
N GLU A 114 7.31 -2.75 13.79
CA GLU A 114 7.35 -3.10 12.36
C GLU A 114 8.27 -2.16 11.55
N LEU A 115 8.70 -1.03 12.14
CA LEU A 115 9.56 -0.02 11.51
C LEU A 115 11.07 -0.20 11.80
N ILE A 116 11.44 -1.01 12.78
CA ILE A 116 12.82 -1.32 13.20
C ILE A 116 13.22 -2.74 12.78
#